data_AF-A0A5J5F1Q6-F1
#
_entry.id   AF-A0A5J5F1Q6-F1
#
_cell.length_a   1.000
_cell.length_b   1.000
_cell.length_c   1.000
_cell.angle_alpha   90.00
_cell.angle_beta   90.00
_cell.angle_gamma   90.00
#
_symmetry.space_group_name_H-M   'P 1'
#
loop_
_entity.id
_entity.type
_entity.pdbx_description
1 polymer ?
#
loop_
_entity_poly.entity_id
_entity_poly.type
_entity_poly.pdbx_seq_one_letter_code
_entity_poly.pdbx_strand_id
1 'polypeptide(L)'
;MLSAHIVEKGLEAIIPTDSIDAIEIARSAEAEADRICALLGISPYGTPDLTKIGLYDIIVFCDDSGSMLQDTRFEDQKSVVQRVSRIARTYNRSGLSLRFINFEDDENYNHLSQDEINGVMSKVFPSGSTKLGTKLLEKVLFPFVLNPARRMALNKPVLISIITDGEPTDENVDTLKHAILACKSELGKCVNSRGLPYGRSAVTFQINRIGNSPESKRFMDRLSNDPEIANLIFCNDETLDAAVRKAGPDSGALNTWVCALFAASSVIQKLRELIIVS
;
A
#
# COMPACT_ATOMS: atom_id res chain seq x y z
N MET A 1 17.40 -8.44 -10.72
CA MET A 1 16.81 -7.42 -9.83
C MET A 1 15.30 -7.60 -9.64
N LEU A 2 14.48 -7.66 -10.68
CA LEU A 2 13.03 -7.93 -10.54
C LEU A 2 12.65 -9.42 -10.52
N SER A 3 13.24 -10.27 -11.37
CA SER A 3 12.96 -11.73 -11.33
C SER A 3 13.33 -12.37 -9.99
N ALA A 4 14.42 -11.92 -9.38
CA ALA A 4 14.81 -12.34 -8.03
C ALA A 4 13.79 -11.88 -6.97
N HIS A 5 13.22 -10.68 -7.12
CA HIS A 5 12.17 -10.18 -6.23
C HIS A 5 10.86 -10.94 -6.39
N ILE A 6 10.47 -11.28 -7.63
CA ILE A 6 9.29 -12.12 -7.91
C ILE A 6 9.42 -13.46 -7.18
N VAL A 7 10.59 -14.11 -7.29
CA VAL A 7 10.86 -15.39 -6.62
C VAL A 7 10.94 -15.24 -5.11
N GLU A 8 11.69 -14.26 -4.61
CA GLU A 8 11.84 -13.99 -3.18
C GLU A 8 10.49 -13.76 -2.51
N LYS A 9 9.55 -13.10 -3.20
CA LYS A 9 8.23 -12.81 -2.67
C LYS A 9 7.19 -13.90 -2.92
N GLY A 10 7.48 -14.93 -3.71
CA GLY A 10 6.46 -15.93 -4.06
C GLY A 10 5.37 -15.36 -4.99
N LEU A 11 5.73 -14.45 -5.90
CA LEU A 11 4.81 -13.80 -6.84
C LEU A 11 4.65 -14.55 -8.16
N GLU A 12 5.36 -15.66 -8.37
CA GLU A 12 5.41 -16.43 -9.63
C GLU A 12 4.04 -16.90 -10.10
N ALA A 13 3.11 -17.12 -9.15
CA ALA A 13 1.74 -17.49 -9.44
C ALA A 13 0.96 -16.36 -10.14
N ILE A 14 1.26 -15.09 -9.86
CA ILE A 14 0.58 -13.95 -10.52
C ILE A 14 1.41 -13.38 -11.64
N ILE A 15 2.72 -13.25 -11.42
CA ILE A 15 3.68 -12.71 -12.37
C ILE A 15 4.61 -13.84 -12.78
N PRO A 16 4.34 -14.54 -13.90
CA PRO A 16 5.30 -15.49 -14.45
C PRO A 16 6.67 -14.83 -14.61
N THR A 17 7.74 -15.53 -14.24
CA THR A 17 9.11 -15.01 -14.31
C THR A 17 9.60 -14.79 -15.74
N ASP A 18 8.93 -15.42 -16.71
CA ASP A 18 9.06 -15.23 -18.16
C ASP A 18 8.02 -14.26 -18.74
N SER A 19 7.19 -13.62 -17.89
CA SER A 19 6.17 -12.70 -18.39
C SER A 19 6.81 -11.50 -19.08
N ILE A 20 6.32 -11.22 -20.30
CA ILE A 20 6.77 -10.08 -21.11
C ILE A 20 6.58 -8.78 -20.31
N ASP A 21 5.47 -8.66 -19.58
CA ASP A 21 5.14 -7.48 -18.77
C ASP A 21 6.18 -7.20 -17.68
N ALA A 22 6.62 -8.21 -16.92
CA ALA A 22 7.64 -8.01 -15.89
C ALA A 22 9.01 -7.63 -16.49
N ILE A 23 9.35 -8.23 -17.64
CA ILE A 23 10.58 -7.92 -18.38
C ILE A 23 10.52 -6.50 -18.96
N GLU A 24 9.37 -6.09 -19.49
CA GLU A 24 9.15 -4.76 -20.05
C GLU A 24 9.15 -3.68 -18.97
N ILE A 25 8.50 -3.93 -17.82
CA ILE A 25 8.57 -3.04 -16.64
C ILE A 25 10.03 -2.90 -16.20
N ALA A 26 10.77 -4.01 -16.09
CA ALA A 26 12.18 -3.97 -15.71
C ALA A 26 13.04 -3.14 -16.67
N ARG A 27 12.91 -3.41 -17.98
CA ARG A 27 13.67 -2.70 -19.02
C ARG A 27 13.30 -1.22 -19.09
N SER A 28 12.01 -0.90 -19.04
CA SER A 28 11.54 0.48 -19.06
C SER A 28 12.04 1.26 -17.85
N ALA A 29 12.05 0.63 -16.67
CA ALA A 29 12.49 1.28 -15.45
C ALA A 29 14.02 1.46 -15.40
N GLU A 30 14.80 0.49 -15.93
CA GLU A 30 16.25 0.61 -16.08
C GLU A 30 16.64 1.70 -17.10
N ALA A 31 15.97 1.75 -18.25
CA ALA A 31 16.25 2.75 -19.29
C ALA A 31 15.92 4.19 -18.86
N GLU A 32 14.92 4.34 -17.98
CA GLU A 32 14.41 5.64 -17.53
C GLU A 32 14.96 6.02 -16.14
N ALA A 33 15.78 5.16 -15.53
CA ALA A 33 16.30 5.28 -14.16
C ALA A 33 16.94 6.64 -13.87
N ASP A 34 17.94 7.03 -14.66
CA ASP A 34 18.68 8.28 -14.47
C ASP A 34 17.75 9.50 -14.61
N ARG A 35 16.84 9.46 -15.58
CA ARG A 35 15.85 10.52 -15.80
C ARG A 35 14.87 10.62 -14.64
N ILE A 36 14.45 9.49 -14.08
CA ILE A 36 13.53 9.46 -12.94
C ILE A 36 14.22 9.96 -11.68
N CYS A 37 15.46 9.52 -11.43
CA CYS A 37 16.24 10.00 -10.31
C CYS A 37 16.45 11.51 -10.37
N ALA A 38 16.76 12.05 -11.55
CA ALA A 38 16.84 13.49 -11.77
C ALA A 38 15.48 14.20 -11.57
N LEU A 39 14.39 13.65 -12.12
CA LEU A 39 13.04 14.22 -12.01
C LEU A 39 12.53 14.25 -10.56
N LEU A 40 12.82 13.19 -9.80
CA LEU A 40 12.38 13.02 -8.43
C LEU A 40 13.39 13.58 -7.42
N GLY A 41 14.59 13.98 -7.84
CA GLY A 41 15.66 14.42 -6.93
C GLY A 41 16.11 13.32 -5.96
N ILE A 42 16.04 12.06 -6.37
CA ILE A 42 16.41 10.91 -5.53
C ILE A 42 17.74 10.30 -6.00
N SER A 43 18.44 9.67 -5.07
CA SER A 43 19.70 8.97 -5.37
C SER A 43 19.49 7.82 -6.37
N PRO A 44 20.41 7.59 -7.33
CA PRO A 44 20.35 6.49 -8.29
C PRO A 44 20.33 5.09 -7.65
N TYR A 45 20.73 4.97 -6.38
CA TYR A 45 20.61 3.73 -5.61
C TYR A 45 19.16 3.37 -5.22
N GLY A 46 18.20 4.30 -5.29
CA GLY A 46 16.79 4.06 -4.95
C GLY A 46 15.96 3.46 -6.09
N THR A 47 16.45 3.51 -7.33
CA THR A 47 15.72 3.08 -8.53
C THR A 47 15.33 1.60 -8.56
N PRO A 48 16.21 0.64 -8.19
CA PRO A 48 15.88 -0.77 -8.20
C PRO A 48 14.66 -1.14 -7.36
N ASP A 49 14.50 -0.49 -6.20
CA ASP A 49 13.36 -0.73 -5.32
C ASP A 49 12.07 -0.10 -5.85
N LEU A 50 12.17 1.02 -6.56
CA LEU A 50 11.03 1.68 -7.16
C LEU A 50 10.44 0.92 -8.34
N THR A 51 11.26 0.20 -9.10
CA THR A 51 10.79 -0.65 -10.20
C THR A 51 9.80 -1.71 -9.72
N LYS A 52 9.92 -2.14 -8.46
CA LYS A 52 9.02 -3.14 -7.84
C LYS A 52 7.61 -2.59 -7.70
N ILE A 53 7.43 -1.28 -7.51
CA ILE A 53 6.12 -0.63 -7.41
C ILE A 53 5.31 -0.84 -8.70
N GLY A 54 5.95 -0.83 -9.87
CA GLY A 54 5.29 -1.07 -11.15
C GLY A 54 4.61 -2.44 -11.27
N LEU A 55 5.07 -3.43 -10.48
CA LEU A 55 4.48 -4.77 -10.46
C LEU A 55 3.10 -4.80 -9.80
N TYR A 56 2.79 -3.84 -8.92
CA TYR A 56 1.58 -3.85 -8.10
C TYR A 56 0.52 -2.91 -8.65
N ASP A 57 -0.75 -3.30 -8.47
CA ASP A 57 -1.84 -2.32 -8.46
C ASP A 57 -1.96 -1.73 -7.06
N ILE A 58 -1.97 -0.40 -6.97
CA ILE A 58 -1.87 0.32 -5.71
C ILE A 58 -3.24 0.87 -5.32
N ILE A 59 -3.65 0.56 -4.10
CA ILE A 59 -4.86 1.08 -3.49
C ILE A 59 -4.46 1.81 -2.21
N VAL A 60 -4.77 3.09 -2.12
CA VAL A 60 -4.65 3.83 -0.86
C VAL A 60 -6.01 3.85 -0.19
N PHE A 61 -6.08 3.23 0.99
CA PHE A 61 -7.28 3.19 1.81
C PHE A 61 -7.14 4.26 2.91
N CYS A 62 -7.87 5.34 2.73
CA CYS A 62 -7.75 6.58 3.49
C CYS A 62 -8.75 6.62 4.64
N ASP A 63 -8.29 7.06 5.80
CA ASP A 63 -9.16 7.42 6.91
C ASP A 63 -9.76 8.80 6.66
N ASP A 64 -11.08 8.86 6.70
CA ASP A 64 -11.90 10.06 6.63
C ASP A 64 -12.89 10.08 7.80
N SER A 65 -12.56 9.44 8.93
CA SER A 65 -13.34 9.52 10.16
C SER A 65 -13.24 10.91 10.80
N GLY A 66 -14.18 11.23 11.71
CA GLY A 66 -14.21 12.54 12.34
C GLY A 66 -12.94 12.93 13.12
N SER A 67 -12.15 11.96 13.60
CA SER A 67 -10.87 12.21 14.29
C SER A 67 -9.82 12.87 13.38
N MET A 68 -9.90 12.66 12.07
CA MET A 68 -8.99 13.24 11.08
C MET A 68 -9.12 14.77 10.95
N LEU A 69 -10.16 15.39 11.53
CA LEU A 69 -10.29 16.85 11.66
C LEU A 69 -9.39 17.44 12.75
N GLN A 70 -8.79 16.61 13.61
CA GLN A 70 -7.86 17.09 14.62
C GLN A 70 -6.54 17.53 13.95
N ASP A 71 -6.07 18.71 14.34
CA ASP A 71 -4.85 19.33 13.82
C ASP A 71 -4.87 19.45 12.28
N THR A 72 -3.85 18.92 11.61
CA THR A 72 -3.69 18.94 10.15
C THR A 72 -3.81 17.55 9.53
N ARG A 73 -4.27 16.53 10.27
CA ARG A 73 -4.17 15.11 9.87
C ARG A 73 -4.75 14.84 8.49
N PHE A 74 -5.97 15.30 8.22
CA PHE A 74 -6.58 15.08 6.91
C PHE A 74 -5.85 15.81 5.78
N GLU A 75 -5.37 17.04 6.01
CA GLU A 75 -4.60 17.81 5.03
C GLU A 75 -3.22 17.19 4.77
N ASP A 76 -2.57 16.67 5.81
CA ASP A 76 -1.32 15.94 5.71
C ASP A 76 -1.53 14.64 4.91
N GLN A 77 -2.64 13.92 5.13
CA GLN A 77 -3.01 12.75 4.33
C GLN A 77 -3.18 13.13 2.85
N LYS A 78 -3.88 14.24 2.54
CA LYS A 78 -4.01 14.73 1.15
C LYS A 78 -2.65 14.95 0.52
N SER A 79 -1.75 15.67 1.20
CA SER A 79 -0.40 15.95 0.73
C SER A 79 0.40 14.66 0.46
N VAL A 80 0.31 13.67 1.35
CA VAL A 80 0.99 12.37 1.18
C VAL A 80 0.43 11.62 -0.03
N VAL A 81 -0.90 11.51 -0.14
CA VAL A 81 -1.56 10.79 -1.26
C VAL A 81 -1.20 11.43 -2.60
N GLN A 82 -1.16 12.76 -2.68
CA GLN A 82 -0.74 13.50 -3.88
C GLN A 82 0.72 13.22 -4.28
N ARG A 83 1.61 13.07 -3.30
CA ARG A 83 3.02 12.78 -3.55
C ARG A 83 3.24 11.32 -3.95
N VAL A 84 2.56 10.42 -3.24
CA VAL A 84 2.49 8.99 -3.58
C VAL A 84 2.03 8.81 -5.02
N SER A 85 0.97 9.50 -5.45
CA SER A 85 0.46 9.36 -6.81
C SER A 85 1.45 9.82 -7.88
N ARG A 86 2.14 10.93 -7.63
CA ARG A 86 3.17 11.45 -8.53
C ARG A 86 4.33 10.46 -8.71
N ILE A 87 4.79 9.85 -7.61
CA ILE A 87 5.90 8.89 -7.63
C ILE A 87 5.45 7.58 -8.26
N ALA A 88 4.31 7.05 -7.82
CA ALA A 88 3.74 5.80 -8.35
C ALA A 88 3.54 5.88 -9.86
N ARG A 89 3.05 7.00 -10.40
CA ARG A 89 2.84 7.20 -11.85
C ARG A 89 4.12 7.05 -12.68
N THR A 90 5.27 7.27 -12.06
CA THR A 90 6.56 7.16 -12.75
C THR A 90 6.87 5.70 -13.15
N TYR A 91 6.36 4.72 -12.40
CA TYR A 91 6.61 3.30 -12.62
C TYR A 91 5.35 2.48 -12.89
N ASN A 92 4.19 2.94 -12.42
CA ASN A 92 2.87 2.38 -12.67
C ASN A 92 2.04 3.38 -13.49
N ARG A 93 2.00 3.16 -14.81
CA ARG A 93 1.24 4.02 -15.73
C ARG A 93 -0.28 3.96 -15.51
N SER A 94 -0.76 2.92 -14.83
CA SER A 94 -2.18 2.73 -14.51
C SER A 94 -2.68 3.65 -13.40
N GLY A 95 -1.81 4.45 -12.74
CA GLY A 95 -2.22 5.30 -11.62
C GLY A 95 -2.54 4.49 -10.35
N LEU A 96 -3.25 5.13 -9.41
CA LEU A 96 -3.65 4.49 -8.14
C LEU A 96 -5.14 4.60 -7.90
N SER A 97 -5.67 3.68 -7.10
CA SER A 97 -7.07 3.69 -6.68
C SER A 97 -7.19 4.26 -5.26
N LEU A 98 -8.28 4.98 -4.99
CA LEU A 98 -8.59 5.52 -3.68
C LEU A 98 -9.86 4.90 -3.13
N ARG A 99 -9.83 4.56 -1.85
CA ARG A 99 -11.02 4.20 -1.07
C ARG A 99 -10.98 4.90 0.27
N PHE A 100 -12.14 5.18 0.82
CA PHE A 100 -12.31 5.89 2.08
C PHE A 100 -13.19 5.07 3.02
N ILE A 101 -13.04 5.28 4.33
CA ILE A 101 -13.83 4.54 5.32
C ILE A 101 -15.31 4.94 5.20
N ASN A 102 -15.60 6.25 5.19
CA ASN A 102 -16.94 6.81 5.34
C ASN A 102 -17.51 7.39 4.04
N PHE A 103 -16.69 7.93 3.14
CA PHE A 103 -17.15 8.47 1.87
C PHE A 103 -17.66 7.36 0.94
N GLU A 104 -18.91 7.46 0.47
CA GLU A 104 -19.59 6.36 -0.25
C GLU A 104 -19.42 6.44 -1.78
N ASP A 105 -19.22 7.62 -2.35
CA ASP A 105 -19.13 7.78 -3.81
C ASP A 105 -17.72 7.51 -4.38
N ASP A 106 -17.02 6.50 -3.84
CA ASP A 106 -15.63 6.16 -4.20
C ASP A 106 -15.47 4.93 -5.10
N GLU A 107 -16.57 4.26 -5.50
CA GLU A 107 -16.52 3.04 -6.32
C GLU A 107 -15.79 3.23 -7.67
N ASN A 108 -15.86 4.44 -8.22
CA ASN A 108 -15.25 4.82 -9.49
C ASN A 108 -13.86 5.45 -9.35
N TYR A 109 -13.31 5.53 -8.13
CA TYR A 109 -12.00 6.12 -7.87
C TYR A 109 -10.89 5.09 -8.08
N ASN A 110 -10.81 4.58 -9.31
CA ASN A 110 -9.86 3.53 -9.71
C ASN A 110 -8.86 4.10 -10.72
N HIS A 111 -7.58 3.74 -10.60
CA HIS A 111 -6.58 4.08 -11.61
C HIS A 111 -6.49 5.59 -11.92
N LEU A 112 -6.66 6.41 -10.89
CA LEU A 112 -6.76 7.86 -11.00
C LEU A 112 -5.41 8.47 -11.39
N SER A 113 -5.48 9.47 -12.26
CA SER A 113 -4.40 10.40 -12.53
C SER A 113 -4.20 11.37 -11.36
N GLN A 114 -3.06 12.08 -11.38
CA GLN A 114 -2.73 13.06 -10.35
C GLN A 114 -3.78 14.17 -10.21
N ASP A 115 -4.31 14.66 -11.34
CA ASP A 115 -5.31 15.73 -11.33
C ASP A 115 -6.65 15.25 -10.80
N GLU A 116 -7.04 14.02 -11.13
CA GLU A 116 -8.26 13.40 -10.59
C GLU A 116 -8.15 13.16 -9.09
N ILE A 117 -6.98 12.74 -8.59
CA ILE A 117 -6.73 12.57 -7.15
C ILE A 117 -6.95 13.87 -6.40
N ASN A 118 -6.46 15.00 -6.91
CA ASN A 118 -6.70 16.31 -6.31
C ASN A 118 -8.20 16.62 -6.24
N GLY A 119 -8.92 16.38 -7.34
CA GLY A 119 -10.36 16.56 -7.40
C GLY A 119 -11.11 15.67 -6.41
N VAL A 120 -10.75 14.39 -6.31
CA VAL A 120 -11.33 13.43 -5.36
C VAL A 120 -11.09 13.87 -3.92
N MET A 121 -9.82 14.12 -3.55
CA MET A 121 -9.46 14.51 -2.19
C MET A 121 -10.13 15.81 -1.74
N SER A 122 -10.45 16.72 -2.66
CA SER A 122 -11.19 17.96 -2.34
C SER A 122 -12.68 17.75 -2.05
N LYS A 123 -13.28 16.65 -2.50
CA LYS A 123 -14.70 16.32 -2.29
C LYS A 123 -14.96 15.58 -0.98
N VAL A 124 -13.94 14.91 -0.44
CA VAL A 124 -14.06 14.14 0.79
C VAL A 124 -13.93 15.07 2.00
N PHE A 125 -14.85 14.93 2.95
CA PHE A 125 -14.83 15.65 4.21
C PHE A 125 -14.88 14.64 5.36
N PRO A 126 -13.98 14.73 6.36
CA PRO A 126 -13.95 13.71 7.41
C PRO A 126 -15.20 13.71 8.28
N SER A 127 -15.77 12.55 8.51
CA SER A 127 -16.99 12.32 9.29
C SER A 127 -17.14 10.85 9.65
N GLY A 128 -18.03 10.52 10.60
CA GLY A 128 -18.30 9.14 10.97
C GLY A 128 -17.20 8.49 11.80
N SER A 129 -17.31 7.17 11.98
CA SER A 129 -16.43 6.36 12.81
C SER A 129 -15.36 5.62 12.00
N THR A 130 -14.32 5.16 12.69
CA THR A 130 -13.18 4.45 12.13
C THR A 130 -13.47 2.95 12.00
N LYS A 131 -14.40 2.55 11.14
CA LYS A 131 -14.73 1.12 10.87
C LYS A 131 -13.73 0.46 9.91
N LEU A 132 -12.45 0.51 10.29
CA LEU A 132 -11.29 0.21 9.45
C LEU A 132 -11.33 -1.21 8.85
N GLY A 133 -11.59 -2.24 9.65
CA GLY A 133 -11.61 -3.63 9.22
C GLY A 133 -12.82 -3.97 8.35
N THR A 134 -14.00 -3.53 8.77
CA THR A 134 -15.25 -3.75 8.02
C THR A 134 -15.17 -3.07 6.64
N LYS A 135 -14.76 -1.80 6.61
CA LYS A 135 -14.69 -1.04 5.36
C LYS A 135 -13.51 -1.45 4.47
N LEU A 136 -12.39 -1.91 5.03
CA LEU A 136 -11.34 -2.55 4.25
C LEU A 136 -11.89 -3.76 3.49
N LEU A 137 -12.64 -4.63 4.18
CA LEU A 137 -13.22 -5.82 3.55
C LEU A 137 -14.21 -5.47 2.43
N GLU A 138 -15.16 -4.58 2.73
CA GLU A 138 -16.22 -4.15 1.81
C GLU A 138 -15.68 -3.40 0.59
N LYS A 139 -14.90 -2.35 0.82
CA LYS A 139 -14.52 -1.38 -0.22
C LYS A 139 -13.22 -1.72 -0.93
N VAL A 140 -12.37 -2.58 -0.34
CA VAL A 140 -11.06 -2.92 -0.90
C VAL A 140 -10.94 -4.42 -1.19
N LEU A 141 -11.02 -5.28 -0.18
CA LEU A 141 -10.67 -6.69 -0.34
C LEU A 141 -11.63 -7.41 -1.27
N PHE A 142 -12.94 -7.22 -1.14
CA PHE A 142 -13.89 -7.81 -2.08
C PHE A 142 -13.70 -7.34 -3.52
N PRO A 143 -13.77 -6.04 -3.83
CA PRO A 143 -13.75 -5.57 -5.23
C PRO A 143 -12.41 -5.79 -5.92
N PHE A 144 -11.28 -5.64 -5.22
CA PHE A 144 -9.95 -5.64 -5.87
C PHE A 144 -9.15 -6.92 -5.69
N VAL A 145 -9.46 -7.75 -4.69
CA VAL A 145 -8.63 -8.93 -4.38
C VAL A 145 -9.45 -10.21 -4.48
N LEU A 146 -10.47 -10.37 -3.63
CA LEU A 146 -11.20 -11.63 -3.47
C LEU A 146 -12.11 -11.93 -4.67
N ASN A 147 -12.91 -10.97 -5.14
CA ASN A 147 -13.77 -11.21 -6.29
C ASN A 147 -12.97 -11.40 -7.58
N PRO A 148 -11.92 -10.60 -7.87
CA PRO A 148 -11.02 -10.89 -8.98
C PRO A 148 -10.34 -12.26 -8.86
N ALA A 149 -9.82 -12.63 -7.69
CA ALA A 149 -9.17 -13.94 -7.50
C ALA A 149 -10.14 -15.10 -7.77
N ARG A 150 -11.36 -15.06 -7.21
CA ARG A 150 -12.41 -16.07 -7.43
C ARG A 150 -12.81 -16.22 -8.90
N ARG A 151 -12.76 -15.13 -9.67
CA ARG A 151 -13.07 -15.12 -11.11
C ARG A 151 -11.85 -15.37 -12.01
N MET A 152 -10.70 -15.74 -11.43
CA MET A 152 -9.44 -15.91 -12.16
C MET A 152 -8.98 -14.64 -12.90
N ALA A 153 -9.32 -13.46 -12.38
CA ALA A 153 -9.07 -12.16 -12.99
C ALA A 153 -8.09 -11.28 -12.20
N LEU A 154 -7.44 -11.82 -11.16
CA LEU A 154 -6.40 -11.11 -10.39
C LEU A 154 -5.05 -11.23 -11.12
N ASN A 155 -4.79 -10.33 -12.05
CA ASN A 155 -3.64 -10.42 -12.96
C ASN A 155 -2.38 -9.71 -12.46
N LYS A 156 -2.49 -8.87 -11.43
CA LYS A 156 -1.36 -8.20 -10.77
C LYS A 156 -1.49 -8.33 -9.26
N PRO A 157 -0.38 -8.43 -8.53
CA PRO A 157 -0.43 -8.35 -7.08
C PRO A 157 -0.93 -6.96 -6.65
N VAL A 158 -1.59 -6.89 -5.51
CA VAL A 158 -2.19 -5.65 -5.02
C VAL A 158 -1.43 -5.15 -3.81
N LEU A 159 -1.06 -3.87 -3.81
CA LEU A 159 -0.49 -3.20 -2.65
C LEU A 159 -1.56 -2.29 -2.04
N ILE A 160 -1.98 -2.63 -0.82
CA ILE A 160 -2.98 -1.88 -0.06
C ILE A 160 -2.25 -1.06 1.00
N SER A 161 -2.21 0.26 0.81
CA SER A 161 -1.67 1.22 1.77
C SER A 161 -2.80 1.83 2.58
N ILE A 162 -2.96 1.35 3.81
CA ILE A 162 -3.91 1.84 4.80
C ILE A 162 -3.30 3.04 5.52
N ILE A 163 -4.07 4.13 5.65
CA ILE A 163 -3.71 5.31 6.44
C ILE A 163 -4.78 5.50 7.50
N THR A 164 -4.40 5.71 8.76
CA THR A 164 -5.34 6.01 9.86
C THR A 164 -4.67 6.82 10.97
N ASP A 165 -5.46 7.62 11.69
CA ASP A 165 -4.99 8.38 12.86
C ASP A 165 -5.35 7.73 14.20
N GLY A 166 -5.99 6.56 14.17
CA GLY A 166 -6.63 5.98 15.35
C GLY A 166 -6.69 4.46 15.32
N GLU A 167 -7.32 3.90 16.35
CA GLU A 167 -7.75 2.51 16.37
C GLU A 167 -9.20 2.39 15.89
N PRO A 168 -9.66 1.18 15.51
CA PRO A 168 -11.03 0.98 15.11
C PRO A 168 -12.06 1.45 16.14
N THR A 169 -13.14 2.07 15.67
CA THR A 169 -14.30 2.48 16.49
C THR A 169 -15.59 1.99 15.84
N ASP A 170 -16.62 1.73 16.64
CA ASP A 170 -17.89 1.12 16.21
C ASP A 170 -17.73 -0.25 15.49
N GLU A 171 -16.63 -0.95 15.77
CA GLU A 171 -16.40 -2.34 15.40
C GLU A 171 -15.46 -2.99 16.43
N ASN A 172 -15.28 -4.31 16.37
CA ASN A 172 -14.29 -4.98 17.20
C ASN A 172 -12.87 -4.58 16.75
N VAL A 173 -11.98 -4.30 17.70
CA VAL A 173 -10.60 -3.87 17.41
C VAL A 173 -9.80 -4.87 16.56
N ASP A 174 -10.13 -6.16 16.63
CA ASP A 174 -9.48 -7.22 15.85
C ASP A 174 -10.13 -7.43 14.47
N THR A 175 -11.16 -6.66 14.10
CA THR A 175 -11.84 -6.81 12.80
C THR A 175 -10.87 -6.63 11.63
N LEU A 176 -9.96 -5.67 11.71
CA LEU A 176 -8.90 -5.49 10.71
C LEU A 176 -8.00 -6.72 10.60
N LYS A 177 -7.56 -7.25 11.74
CA LYS A 177 -6.72 -8.46 11.80
C LYS A 177 -7.43 -9.63 11.13
N HIS A 178 -8.69 -9.87 11.49
CA HIS A 178 -9.48 -10.96 10.94
C HIS A 178 -9.72 -10.80 9.43
N ALA A 179 -9.99 -9.58 8.95
CA ALA A 179 -10.16 -9.32 7.51
C ALA A 179 -8.89 -9.64 6.71
N ILE A 180 -7.72 -9.24 7.21
CA ILE A 180 -6.42 -9.54 6.58
C ILE A 180 -6.14 -11.04 6.58
N LEU A 181 -6.32 -11.73 7.72
CA LEU A 181 -6.12 -13.18 7.84
C LEU A 181 -7.05 -13.97 6.91
N ALA A 182 -8.33 -13.61 6.88
CA ALA A 182 -9.32 -14.23 6.01
C ALA A 182 -8.96 -14.05 4.52
N CYS A 183 -8.53 -12.84 4.13
CA CYS A 183 -8.10 -12.57 2.76
C CYS A 183 -6.88 -13.42 2.37
N LYS A 184 -5.86 -13.46 3.21
CA LYS A 184 -4.65 -14.27 2.98
C LYS A 184 -4.97 -15.76 2.91
N SER A 185 -5.90 -16.25 3.74
CA SER A 185 -6.36 -17.64 3.71
C SER A 185 -7.10 -17.97 2.42
N GLU A 186 -8.01 -17.10 1.98
CA GLU A 186 -8.80 -17.28 0.76
C GLU A 186 -7.93 -17.31 -0.49
N LEU A 187 -6.93 -16.43 -0.58
CA LEU A 187 -5.97 -16.41 -1.70
C LEU A 187 -5.12 -17.69 -1.78
N GLY A 188 -4.91 -18.39 -0.67
CA GLY A 188 -4.28 -19.71 -0.66
C GLY A 188 -5.17 -20.83 -1.25
N LYS A 189 -6.48 -20.60 -1.34
CA LYS A 189 -7.46 -21.57 -1.87
C LYS A 189 -7.84 -21.26 -3.32
N CYS A 190 -7.89 -19.97 -3.69
CA CYS A 190 -8.18 -19.57 -5.07
C CYS A 190 -7.00 -19.91 -6.00
N VAL A 191 -7.31 -20.48 -7.15
CA VAL A 191 -6.33 -20.79 -8.21
C VAL A 191 -6.50 -19.83 -9.39
N ASN A 192 -5.39 -19.54 -10.08
CA ASN A 192 -5.38 -18.76 -11.30
C ASN A 192 -5.71 -19.63 -12.53
N SER A 193 -5.70 -19.03 -13.73
CA SER A 193 -5.93 -19.71 -15.01
C SER A 193 -4.91 -20.83 -15.34
N ARG A 194 -3.78 -20.88 -14.65
CA ARG A 194 -2.73 -21.90 -14.76
C ARG A 194 -2.87 -23.03 -13.73
N GLY A 195 -3.92 -23.01 -12.91
CA GLY A 195 -4.15 -23.99 -11.84
C GLY A 195 -3.22 -23.83 -10.63
N LEU A 196 -2.51 -22.71 -10.51
CA LEU A 196 -1.65 -22.41 -9.36
C LEU A 196 -2.41 -21.56 -8.33
N PRO A 197 -2.30 -21.86 -7.02
CA PRO A 197 -2.84 -20.98 -5.99
C PRO A 197 -2.24 -19.58 -6.09
N TYR A 198 -3.05 -18.53 -5.91
CA TYR A 198 -2.54 -17.15 -5.89
C TYR A 198 -1.52 -16.91 -4.78
N GLY A 199 -1.75 -17.54 -3.62
CA GLY A 199 -0.86 -17.45 -2.48
C GLY A 199 -0.97 -16.15 -1.71
N ARG A 200 -0.32 -16.11 -0.54
CA ARG A 200 -0.40 -14.99 0.42
C ARG A 200 0.20 -13.70 -0.12
N SER A 201 1.15 -13.79 -1.05
CA SER A 201 1.89 -12.66 -1.60
C SER A 201 1.14 -11.91 -2.71
N ALA A 202 -0.01 -12.44 -3.14
CA ALA A 202 -0.91 -11.78 -4.09
C ALA A 202 -1.44 -10.43 -3.62
N VAL A 203 -1.40 -10.19 -2.30
CA VAL A 203 -1.72 -8.90 -1.70
C VAL A 203 -0.67 -8.54 -0.67
N THR A 204 -0.23 -7.29 -0.63
CA THR A 204 0.64 -6.73 0.40
C THR A 204 -0.14 -5.67 1.17
N PHE A 205 -0.05 -5.72 2.49
CA PHE A 205 -0.68 -4.74 3.37
C PHE A 205 0.39 -3.84 3.98
N GLN A 206 0.18 -2.55 3.87
CA GLN A 206 1.00 -1.52 4.49
C GLN A 206 0.08 -0.66 5.35
N ILE A 207 0.41 -0.48 6.61
CA ILE A 207 -0.40 0.30 7.56
C ILE A 207 0.44 1.46 8.06
N ASN A 208 -0.12 2.66 7.91
CA ASN A 208 0.56 3.90 8.16
C ASN A 208 -0.24 4.76 9.13
N ARG A 209 0.44 5.30 10.14
CA ARG A 209 -0.19 6.23 11.08
C ARG A 209 -0.05 7.66 10.60
N ILE A 210 -1.02 8.49 10.96
CA ILE A 210 -0.93 9.94 10.86
C ILE A 210 -1.31 10.59 12.18
N GLY A 211 -0.62 11.68 12.54
CA GLY A 211 -0.78 12.33 13.83
C GLY A 211 -0.17 11.54 14.99
N ASN A 212 -0.30 12.10 16.20
CA ASN A 212 0.44 11.66 17.39
C ASN A 212 -0.43 10.97 18.45
N SER A 213 -1.59 10.40 18.08
CA SER A 213 -2.46 9.69 19.03
C SER A 213 -1.70 8.53 19.70
N PRO A 214 -1.68 8.47 21.05
CA PRO A 214 -1.18 7.32 21.79
C PRO A 214 -1.97 6.03 21.51
N GLU A 215 -3.27 6.13 21.31
CA GLU A 215 -4.18 5.02 20.99
C GLU A 215 -3.78 4.40 19.65
N SER A 216 -3.58 5.22 18.63
CA SER A 216 -3.09 4.80 17.31
C SER A 216 -1.73 4.09 17.40
N LYS A 217 -0.82 4.61 18.25
CA LYS A 217 0.48 3.94 18.49
C LYS A 217 0.28 2.57 19.13
N ARG A 218 -0.52 2.47 20.20
CA ARG A 218 -0.82 1.18 20.87
C ARG A 218 -1.49 0.18 19.93
N PHE A 219 -2.36 0.63 19.05
CA PHE A 219 -2.99 -0.23 18.04
C PHE A 219 -1.96 -0.81 17.07
N MET A 220 -1.06 0.03 16.55
CA MET A 220 0.01 -0.43 15.67
C MET A 220 1.03 -1.33 16.38
N ASP A 221 1.36 -1.03 17.63
CA ASP A 221 2.23 -1.88 18.44
C ASP A 221 1.60 -3.27 18.64
N ARG A 222 0.28 -3.35 18.87
CA ARG A 222 -0.43 -4.64 18.94
C ARG A 222 -0.32 -5.41 17.64
N LEU A 223 -0.62 -4.80 16.50
CA LEU A 223 -0.56 -5.46 15.20
C LEU A 223 0.87 -5.94 14.86
N SER A 224 1.89 -5.14 15.17
CA SER A 224 3.29 -5.42 14.84
C SER A 224 3.92 -6.50 15.72
N ASN A 225 3.36 -6.72 16.92
CA ASN A 225 3.81 -7.73 17.87
C ASN A 225 2.91 -8.99 17.89
N ASP A 226 1.79 -8.98 17.18
CA ASP A 226 0.89 -10.12 17.10
C ASP A 226 1.46 -11.20 16.16
N PRO A 227 1.73 -12.42 16.66
CA PRO A 227 2.41 -13.46 15.89
C PRO A 227 1.60 -13.98 14.70
N GLU A 228 0.28 -13.81 14.68
CA GLU A 228 -0.57 -14.30 13.59
C GLU A 228 -0.54 -13.37 12.37
N ILE A 229 -0.40 -12.06 12.59
CA ILE A 229 -0.52 -11.04 11.54
C ILE A 229 0.76 -10.26 11.25
N ALA A 230 1.69 -10.15 12.19
CA ALA A 230 2.85 -9.27 12.03
C ALA A 230 3.74 -9.62 10.83
N ASN A 231 3.75 -10.89 10.39
CA ASN A 231 4.49 -11.31 9.19
C ASN A 231 3.71 -11.12 7.87
N LEU A 232 2.52 -10.52 7.93
CA LEU A 232 1.61 -10.32 6.79
C LEU A 232 1.38 -8.86 6.43
N ILE A 233 1.84 -7.96 7.29
CA ILE A 233 1.65 -6.52 7.19
C ILE A 233 3.00 -5.82 7.32
N PHE A 234 3.14 -4.67 6.70
CA PHE A 234 4.19 -3.70 6.99
C PHE A 234 3.59 -2.58 7.83
N CYS A 235 4.09 -2.38 9.04
CA CYS A 235 3.72 -1.26 9.90
C CYS A 235 4.83 -0.23 9.88
N ASN A 236 4.50 1.02 9.51
CA ASN A 236 5.48 2.11 9.57
C ASN A 236 5.54 2.70 10.99
N ASP A 237 6.73 2.74 11.58
CA ASP A 237 6.94 3.30 12.92
C ASP A 237 6.82 4.84 12.93
N GLU A 238 7.35 5.50 11.90
CA GLU A 238 7.27 6.95 11.71
C GLU A 238 5.88 7.33 11.17
N THR A 239 5.27 8.37 11.71
CA THR A 239 3.96 8.85 11.20
C THR A 239 4.17 9.57 9.88
N LEU A 240 3.18 9.50 8.98
CA LEU A 240 3.29 10.11 7.65
C LEU A 240 3.51 11.62 7.75
N ASP A 241 2.80 12.31 8.65
CA ASP A 241 2.94 13.75 8.88
C ASP A 241 4.31 14.11 9.46
N ALA A 242 4.86 13.30 10.38
CA ALA A 242 6.20 13.52 10.90
C ALA A 242 7.26 13.34 9.81
N ALA A 243 7.12 12.31 8.98
CA ALA A 243 8.02 12.06 7.87
C ALA A 243 7.97 13.18 6.82
N VAL A 244 6.77 13.64 6.45
CA VAL A 244 6.59 14.78 5.54
C VAL A 244 7.22 16.04 6.11
N ARG A 245 6.99 16.35 7.40
CA ARG A 245 7.63 17.49 8.07
C ARG A 245 9.15 17.40 8.08
N LYS A 246 9.70 16.21 8.39
CA LYS A 246 11.13 15.95 8.44
C LYS A 246 11.79 16.06 7.07
N ALA A 247 11.13 15.57 6.03
CA ALA A 247 11.60 15.72 4.65
C ALA A 247 11.53 17.18 4.17
N GLY A 248 10.61 17.97 4.74
CA GLY A 248 10.48 19.39 4.45
C GLY A 248 9.93 19.66 3.04
N PRO A 249 10.06 20.89 2.53
CA PRO A 249 9.64 21.24 1.17
C PRO A 249 10.56 20.64 0.09
N ASP A 250 11.69 20.05 0.48
CA ASP A 250 12.62 19.39 -0.44
C ASP A 250 11.93 18.18 -1.10
N SER A 251 11.72 18.28 -2.41
CA SER A 251 11.08 17.22 -3.17
C SER A 251 11.90 15.93 -3.17
N GLY A 252 13.23 16.01 -3.16
CA GLY A 252 14.13 14.84 -3.21
C GLY A 252 14.11 14.02 -1.93
N ALA A 253 14.21 14.67 -0.76
CA ALA A 253 14.14 13.99 0.53
C ALA A 253 12.79 13.30 0.73
N LEU A 254 11.70 14.00 0.38
CA LEU A 254 10.35 13.47 0.53
C LEU A 254 10.07 12.36 -0.48
N ASN A 255 10.51 12.52 -1.73
CA ASN A 255 10.41 11.46 -2.71
C ASN A 255 11.19 10.22 -2.25
N THR A 256 12.41 10.39 -1.74
CA THR A 256 13.21 9.28 -1.18
C THR A 256 12.46 8.54 -0.09
N TRP A 257 11.80 9.25 0.83
CA TRP A 257 11.01 8.62 1.89
C TRP A 257 9.79 7.86 1.34
N VAL A 258 9.02 8.43 0.40
CA VAL A 258 7.89 7.71 -0.21
C VAL A 258 8.38 6.48 -0.97
N CYS A 259 9.55 6.57 -1.62
CA CYS A 259 10.17 5.44 -2.28
C CYS A 259 10.52 4.34 -1.26
N ALA A 260 11.13 4.71 -0.13
CA ALA A 260 11.46 3.79 0.95
C ALA A 260 10.22 3.15 1.58
N LEU A 261 9.14 3.90 1.72
CA LEU A 261 7.86 3.43 2.25
C LEU A 261 7.30 2.26 1.43
N PHE A 262 7.29 2.41 0.10
CA PHE A 262 6.87 1.36 -0.82
C PHE A 262 7.89 0.24 -0.94
N ALA A 263 9.19 0.57 -0.97
CA ALA A 263 10.26 -0.42 -1.00
C ALA A 263 10.21 -1.36 0.21
N ALA A 264 10.02 -0.81 1.42
CA ALA A 264 9.98 -1.58 2.65
C ALA A 264 8.79 -2.56 2.69
N SER A 265 7.64 -2.17 2.12
CA SER A 265 6.49 -3.06 1.91
C SER A 265 6.79 -4.22 0.95
N SER A 266 7.70 -4.00 -0.02
CA SER A 266 8.17 -5.03 -0.95
C SER A 266 9.27 -5.93 -0.34
N VAL A 267 9.99 -5.48 0.69
CA VAL A 267 11.18 -6.19 1.23
C VAL A 267 10.87 -7.18 2.37
N ILE A 268 9.64 -7.27 2.88
CA ILE A 268 9.30 -8.25 3.94
C ILE A 268 9.44 -9.70 3.47
N GLN A 269 10.58 -10.33 3.79
CA GLN A 269 10.64 -11.72 4.27
C GLN A 269 11.93 -12.07 5.02
N LYS A 270 13.02 -11.28 4.95
CA LYS A 270 14.32 -11.68 5.56
C LYS A 270 14.80 -10.93 6.81
N LEU A 271 14.26 -9.77 7.15
CA LEU A 271 14.82 -8.98 8.27
C LEU A 271 14.45 -9.50 9.67
N ARG A 272 13.48 -10.41 9.82
CA ARG A 272 13.16 -11.04 11.11
C ARG A 272 13.87 -12.38 11.36
N GLU A 273 14.27 -13.10 10.31
CA GLU A 273 15.04 -14.36 10.47
C GLU A 273 16.50 -14.10 10.90
N LEU A 274 17.05 -12.92 10.57
CA LEU A 274 18.41 -12.54 10.96
C LEU A 274 18.55 -12.02 12.40
N ILE A 275 17.44 -11.73 13.09
CA ILE A 275 17.45 -11.23 14.48
C ILE A 275 17.17 -12.35 15.50
N ILE A 276 16.64 -13.50 15.05
CA ILE A 276 16.33 -14.64 15.93
C ILE A 276 17.50 -15.65 16.03
N VAL A 277 18.55 -15.48 15.21
CA VAL A 277 19.74 -16.37 15.20
C VAL A 277 21.04 -15.64 15.59
N SER A 278 20.95 -14.48 16.28
CA SER A 278 22.10 -13.77 16.83
C SER A 278 21.95 -13.51 18.33
#